data_AF-A0A4D8Q3N2-F1
#
_entry.id   AF-A0A4D8Q3N2-F1
#
_cell.length_a   1.000
_cell.length_b   1.000
_cell.length_c   1.000
_cell.angle_alpha   90.00
_cell.angle_beta   90.00
_cell.angle_gamma   90.00
#
_symmetry.space_group_name_H-M   'P 1'
#
loop_
_entity.id
_entity.type
_entity.pdbx_description
1 polymer ?
#
loop_
_entity_poly.entity_id
_entity_poly.type
_entity_poly.pdbx_seq_one_letter_code
_entity_poly.pdbx_strand_id
1 'polypeptide(L)' 'MDVEFGRSSFYSGCQTPAGLGQDSIYLTVGGKTVIMDLATAKRFVEAAISVGQYHGLVE' A
#
# COMPACT_ATOMS: atom_id res chain seq x y z
N MET A 1 -7.13 -5.96 -16.30
CA MET A 1 -6.03 -5.86 -15.32
C MET A 1 -6.70 -5.71 -13.98
N ASP A 2 -6.61 -6.74 -13.14
CA ASP A 2 -7.31 -6.74 -11.87
C ASP A 2 -6.46 -6.00 -10.85
N VAL A 3 -7.02 -4.90 -10.36
CA VAL A 3 -6.44 -4.06 -9.32
C VAL A 3 -7.43 -4.04 -8.16
N GLU A 4 -6.96 -4.49 -7.01
CA GLU A 4 -7.71 -4.44 -5.76
C GLU A 4 -6.92 -3.61 -4.76
N PHE A 5 -7.60 -2.69 -4.07
CA PHE A 5 -7.01 -1.84 -3.05
C PHE A 5 -7.92 -1.79 -1.84
N GLY A 6 -7.33 -1.89 -0.64
CA GLY A 6 -8.11 -1.84 0.59
C GLY A 6 -7.27 -1.55 1.82
N ARG A 7 -7.97 -1.34 2.93
CA ARG A 7 -7.39 -1.23 4.27
C ARG A 7 -7.65 -2.53 5.04
N SER A 8 -6.61 -3.06 5.67
CA SER A 8 -6.73 -4.15 6.64
C SER A 8 -6.39 -3.63 8.04
N SER A 9 -7.37 -3.71 8.93
CA SER A 9 -7.24 -3.41 10.36
C SER A 9 -7.26 -4.69 11.22
N PHE A 10 -7.06 -5.86 10.60
CA PHE A 10 -7.27 -7.16 11.26
C PHE A 10 -6.42 -7.36 12.52
N TYR A 11 -5.19 -6.85 12.53
CA TYR A 11 -4.26 -6.93 13.67
C TYR A 11 -4.11 -5.59 14.41
N SER A 12 -4.94 -4.60 14.11
CA SER A 12 -4.82 -3.27 14.70
C SER A 12 -5.05 -3.33 16.22
N GLY A 13 -4.07 -2.89 17.00
CA GLY A 13 -4.10 -2.96 18.46
C GLY A 13 -3.78 -4.33 19.05
N CYS A 14 -3.52 -5.37 18.24
CA CYS A 14 -3.08 -6.67 18.73
C CYS A 14 -1.57 -6.66 19.02
N GLN A 15 -1.12 -7.41 20.04
CA GLN A 15 0.30 -7.64 20.24
C GLN A 15 0.81 -8.66 19.20
N THR A 16 1.77 -8.28 18.38
CA THR A 16 2.45 -9.15 17.39
C THR A 16 3.93 -9.34 17.78
N PRO A 17 4.65 -10.32 17.20
CA PRO A 17 6.09 -10.47 17.42
C PRO A 17 6.91 -9.22 17.03
N ALA A 18 6.38 -8.37 16.15
CA ALA A 18 7.02 -7.13 15.71
C ALA A 18 6.60 -5.89 16.54
N GLY A 19 5.75 -6.05 17.56
CA GLY A 19 5.19 -4.97 18.37
C GLY A 19 3.66 -4.85 18.24
N LEU A 20 3.11 -3.70 18.61
CA LEU A 20 1.68 -3.43 18.49
C LEU A 20 1.30 -3.33 17.00
N GLY A 21 0.38 -4.19 16.57
CA GLY A 21 -0.14 -4.19 15.21
C GLY A 21 -0.85 -2.88 14.88
N GLN A 22 -0.69 -2.44 13.65
CA GLN A 22 -1.24 -1.18 13.14
C GLN A 22 -2.12 -1.46 11.93
N ASP A 23 -2.94 -0.47 11.56
CA ASP A 23 -3.66 -0.49 10.29
C ASP A 23 -2.67 -0.59 9.13
N SER A 24 -3.03 -1.39 8.14
CA SER A 24 -2.26 -1.60 6.93
C SER A 24 -3.12 -1.36 5.70
N ILE A 25 -2.46 -1.04 4.60
CA ILE A 25 -3.04 -0.89 3.27
C ILE A 25 -2.48 -2.00 2.42
N TYR A 26 -3.33 -2.60 1.57
CA TYR A 26 -2.89 -3.58 0.60
C TYR A 26 -3.27 -3.16 -0.81
N LEU A 27 -2.42 -3.55 -1.76
CA LEU A 27 -2.62 -3.40 -3.19
C LEU A 27 -2.34 -4.75 -3.85
N THR A 28 -3.34 -5.30 -4.54
CA THR A 28 -3.19 -6.51 -5.35
C THR A 28 -3.24 -6.15 -6.82
N VAL A 29 -2.22 -6.55 -7.58
CA VAL A 29 -2.14 -6.36 -9.02
C VAL A 29 -1.83 -7.70 -9.68
N GLY A 30 -2.75 -8.20 -10.51
CA GLY A 30 -2.56 -9.48 -11.22
C GLY A 30 -2.26 -10.66 -10.29
N GLY A 31 -2.96 -10.71 -9.14
CA GLY A 31 -2.80 -11.77 -8.14
C GLY A 31 -1.58 -11.63 -7.23
N LYS A 32 -0.77 -10.57 -7.36
CA LYS A 32 0.35 -10.26 -6.44
C LYS A 32 -0.06 -9.17 -5.46
N THR A 33 0.04 -9.45 -4.17
CA THR A 33 -0.35 -8.51 -3.11
C THR A 33 0.88 -7.92 -2.41
N VAL A 34 0.86 -6.60 -2.23
CA VAL A 34 1.79 -5.89 -1.35
C VAL A 34 1.00 -5.30 -0.19
N ILE A 35 1.48 -5.49 1.04
CA ILE A 35 0.90 -4.94 2.26
C ILE A 35 1.90 -3.96 2.86
N MET A 36 1.43 -2.79 3.27
CA MET A 36 2.26 -1.72 3.80
C MET A 36 1.52 -0.87 4.83
N ASP A 37 2.26 -0.18 5.69
CA ASP A 37 1.68 0.84 6.56
C ASP A 37 1.24 2.10 5.77
N LEU A 38 0.47 2.97 6.40
CA LEU A 38 -0.05 4.20 5.77
C LEU A 38 1.06 5.16 5.30
N ALA A 39 2.17 5.29 6.05
CA ALA A 39 3.26 6.18 5.68
C ALA A 39 4.01 5.65 4.45
N THR A 40 4.22 4.35 4.37
CA THR A 40 4.81 3.66 3.23
C THR A 40 3.88 3.72 2.01
N ALA A 41 2.57 3.58 2.18
CA ALA A 41 1.60 3.74 1.11
C ALA A 41 1.64 5.13 0.47
N LYS A 42 1.75 6.19 1.29
CA LYS A 42 1.89 7.57 0.77
C LYS A 42 3.14 7.71 -0.10
N ARG A 43 4.29 7.25 0.40
CA ARG A 43 5.55 7.27 -0.36
C ARG A 43 5.47 6.46 -1.66
N PHE A 44 4.79 5.31 -1.63
CA PHE A 44 4.58 4.50 -2.82
C PHE A 44 3.78 5.25 -3.88
N VAL A 45 2.68 5.91 -3.49
CA VAL A 45 1.85 6.71 -4.40
C VAL A 45 2.65 7.88 -4.98
N GLU A 46 3.40 8.62 -4.16
CA GLU A 46 4.27 9.71 -4.62
C GLU A 46 5.30 9.23 -5.63
N ALA A 47 5.95 8.09 -5.38
CA ALA A 47 6.90 7.49 -6.30
C ALA A 47 6.23 7.06 -7.62
N ALA A 48 5.05 6.43 -7.55
CA ALA A 48 4.31 6.03 -8.74
C ALA A 48 3.86 7.22 -9.60
N ILE A 49 3.39 8.30 -8.97
CA ILE A 49 3.04 9.56 -9.65
C ILE A 49 4.28 10.16 -10.30
N SER A 50 5.40 10.24 -9.57
CA SER A 50 6.65 10.79 -10.10
C SER A 50 7.14 10.05 -11.35
N VAL A 51 7.10 8.71 -11.33
CA VAL A 51 7.42 7.87 -12.50
C VAL A 51 6.42 8.10 -13.63
N GLY A 52 5.13 8.19 -13.31
CA GLY A 52 4.08 8.46 -14.28
C GLY A 52 4.27 9.80 -14.99
N GLN A 53 4.59 10.87 -14.24
CA GLN A 53 4.89 12.19 -14.78
C GLN A 53 6.12 12.16 -15.68
N TYR A 54 7.19 11.48 -15.25
CA TYR A 54 8.39 11.31 -16.08
C TYR A 54 8.10 10.66 -17.44
N HIS A 55 7.17 9.71 -17.47
CA HIS A 55 6.74 9.03 -18.70
C HIS A 55 5.57 9.70 -19.42
N GLY A 56 5.03 10.82 -18.92
CA GLY A 56 3.86 11.50 -19.49
C GLY A 56 2.56 10.69 -19.41
N LEU A 57 2.44 9.79 -18.42
CA LEU A 57 1.27 8.95 -18.19
C LEU A 57 0.21 9.59 -17.28
N VAL A 58 0.60 10.60 -16.51
CA VAL A 58 -0.23 11.37 -15.57
C VAL A 58 0.27 12.81 -15.54
N GLU A 59 -0.66 13.76 -15.37
CA GLU A 59 -0.39 15.20 -15.21
C GLU A 59 -0.17 15.56 -13.74
#